data_AF-A0A1H4GMS1-F1
#
_entry.id   AF-A0A1H4GMS1-F1
#
_cell.length_a   1.000
_cell.length_b   1.000
_cell.length_c   1.000
_cell.angle_alpha   90.00
_cell.angle_beta   90.00
_cell.angle_gamma   90.00
#
_symmetry.space_group_name_H-M   'P 1'
#
loop_
_entity.id
_entity.type
_entity.pdbx_description
1 polymer ?
#
loop_
_entity_poly.entity_id
_entity_poly.type
_entity_poly.pdbx_seq_one_letter_code
_entity_poly.pdbx_strand_id
1 'polypeptide(L)'
;MKFGIIRMKDVFPCDNDVAKWIVGLAVIHNDFIFLKKKLFQTSDVISNLISEAPSILKILISSLREAIFYLEESEKSIQIKAYIDSLPKHLIQMYMSLKLLFRNGEKADLLKKFSNTRNITYHYSKPQRNELSEALEALSNEIIFYEEKDQRFLFAEHVRNTILLNSLFSSNEIKLEEELPISEIIISIKDSIETFLDFSNKVSKHYLKDFVK
;
A
#
# COMPACT_ATOMS: atom_id res chain seq x y z
N MET A 1 -18.54 -10.89 -22.06
CA MET A 1 -17.12 -11.23 -21.90
C MET A 1 -16.84 -12.51 -22.66
N LYS A 2 -15.82 -12.53 -23.54
CA LYS A 2 -15.31 -13.77 -24.11
C LYS A 2 -14.28 -14.34 -23.13
N PHE A 3 -14.51 -15.55 -22.65
CA PHE A 3 -13.53 -16.27 -21.83
C PHE A 3 -12.57 -17.00 -22.78
N GLY A 4 -11.27 -16.81 -22.60
CA GLY A 4 -10.25 -17.65 -23.23
C GLY A 4 -9.99 -18.87 -22.35
N ILE A 5 -10.14 -20.08 -22.90
CA ILE A 5 -9.84 -21.32 -22.19
C ILE A 5 -8.43 -21.75 -22.60
N ILE A 6 -7.47 -21.60 -21.68
CA ILE A 6 -6.08 -21.98 -21.90
C ILE A 6 -5.61 -22.82 -20.71
N ARG A 7 -4.82 -23.86 -20.95
CA ARG A 7 -4.32 -24.72 -19.88
C ARG A 7 -3.15 -24.04 -19.17
N MET A 8 -3.16 -24.09 -17.84
CA MET A 8 -2.13 -23.47 -17.00
C MET A 8 -0.71 -23.89 -17.40
N LYS A 9 -0.48 -25.18 -17.64
CA LYS A 9 0.85 -25.71 -18.01
C LYS A 9 1.37 -25.21 -19.36
N ASP A 10 0.48 -24.83 -20.27
CA ASP A 10 0.84 -24.41 -21.63
C ASP A 10 1.26 -22.93 -21.64
N VAL A 11 0.85 -22.16 -20.63
CA VAL A 11 1.08 -20.71 -20.49
C VAL A 11 2.07 -20.40 -19.38
N PHE A 12 1.97 -21.11 -18.26
CA PHE A 12 2.75 -20.88 -17.06
C PHE A 12 3.52 -22.15 -16.63
N PRO A 13 4.52 -22.58 -17.41
CA PRO A 13 5.33 -23.74 -17.05
C PRO A 13 6.15 -23.46 -15.79
N CYS A 14 6.24 -24.45 -14.90
CA CYS A 14 6.78 -24.30 -13.54
C CYS A 14 8.32 -24.17 -13.48
N ASP A 15 9.01 -24.41 -14.58
CA ASP A 15 10.46 -24.25 -14.75
C ASP A 15 10.84 -22.91 -15.40
N ASN A 16 9.85 -22.09 -15.77
CA ASN A 16 10.07 -20.79 -16.37
C ASN A 16 9.90 -19.67 -15.33
N ASP A 17 10.98 -18.91 -15.08
CA ASP A 17 10.96 -17.85 -14.07
C ASP A 17 10.12 -16.64 -14.48
N VAL A 18 10.04 -16.33 -15.77
CA VAL A 18 9.16 -15.29 -16.29
C VAL A 18 7.69 -15.68 -16.06
N ALA A 19 7.33 -16.93 -16.33
CA ALA A 19 5.97 -17.42 -16.06
C ALA A 19 5.58 -17.26 -14.58
N LYS A 20 6.45 -17.70 -13.66
CA LYS A 20 6.25 -17.53 -12.21
C LYS A 20 6.13 -16.06 -11.84
N TRP A 21 6.93 -15.20 -12.47
CA TRP A 21 6.90 -13.77 -12.24
C TRP A 21 5.57 -13.13 -12.65
N ILE A 22 5.06 -13.48 -13.83
CA ILE A 22 3.73 -13.03 -14.29
C ILE A 22 2.63 -13.50 -13.34
N VAL A 23 2.69 -14.75 -12.86
CA VAL A 23 1.74 -15.26 -11.86
C VAL A 23 1.82 -14.47 -10.55
N GLY A 24 3.03 -14.18 -10.06
CA GLY A 24 3.19 -13.37 -8.84
C GLY A 24 2.65 -11.95 -8.99
N LEU A 25 2.89 -11.28 -10.13
CA LEU A 25 2.26 -9.99 -10.45
C LEU A 25 0.73 -10.06 -10.47
N ALA A 26 0.16 -11.17 -10.96
CA ALA A 26 -1.29 -11.38 -11.01
C ALA A 26 -1.89 -11.62 -9.61
N VAL A 27 -1.17 -12.32 -8.72
CA VAL A 27 -1.57 -12.47 -7.30
C VAL A 27 -1.61 -11.11 -6.62
N ILE A 28 -0.53 -10.33 -6.71
CA ILE A 28 -0.46 -8.97 -6.12
C ILE A 28 -1.55 -8.07 -6.71
N HIS A 29 -1.80 -8.16 -8.02
CA HIS A 29 -2.89 -7.42 -8.67
C HIS A 29 -4.25 -7.74 -8.05
N ASN A 30 -4.56 -9.03 -7.87
CA ASN A 30 -5.83 -9.44 -7.28
C ASN A 30 -5.98 -8.95 -5.82
N ASP A 31 -4.88 -8.98 -5.06
CA ASP A 31 -4.86 -8.44 -3.70
C ASP A 31 -5.15 -6.93 -3.71
N PHE A 32 -4.54 -6.16 -4.61
CA PHE A 32 -4.84 -4.73 -4.74
C PHE A 32 -6.27 -4.46 -5.23
N ILE A 33 -6.84 -5.27 -6.11
CA ILE A 33 -8.26 -5.17 -6.48
C ILE A 33 -9.15 -5.40 -5.26
N PHE A 34 -8.82 -6.39 -4.43
CA PHE A 34 -9.55 -6.67 -3.19
C PHE A 34 -9.44 -5.50 -2.20
N LEU A 35 -8.22 -5.02 -1.94
CA LEU A 35 -7.97 -3.88 -1.04
C LEU A 35 -8.66 -2.62 -1.54
N LYS A 36 -8.62 -2.33 -2.84
CA LYS A 36 -9.36 -1.22 -3.47
C LYS A 36 -10.86 -1.32 -3.18
N LYS A 37 -11.47 -2.50 -3.36
CA LYS A 37 -12.90 -2.71 -3.11
C LYS A 37 -13.27 -2.57 -1.64
N LYS A 38 -12.42 -3.06 -0.73
CA LYS A 38 -12.74 -3.11 0.70
C LYS A 38 -12.36 -1.85 1.47
N LEU A 39 -11.31 -1.16 1.05
CA LEU A 39 -10.72 -0.05 1.82
C LEU A 39 -10.94 1.33 1.18
N PHE A 40 -11.26 1.41 -0.12
CA PHE A 40 -11.63 2.70 -0.75
C PHE A 40 -13.13 2.91 -0.89
N GLN A 41 -13.96 1.90 -0.57
CA GLN A 41 -15.39 2.11 -0.33
C GLN A 41 -15.58 2.62 1.10
N THR A 42 -15.13 3.85 1.36
CA THR A 42 -15.41 4.52 2.64
C THR A 42 -16.90 4.85 2.72
N SER A 43 -17.55 4.40 3.79
CA SER A 43 -18.96 4.69 4.04
C SER A 43 -19.20 6.20 4.22
N ASP A 44 -20.41 6.68 3.93
CA ASP A 44 -20.83 8.07 4.15
C ASP A 44 -20.87 8.50 5.64
N VAL A 45 -20.56 7.58 6.57
CA VAL A 45 -20.59 7.83 8.01
C VAL A 45 -19.21 8.21 8.52
N ILE A 46 -19.09 9.45 9.04
CA ILE A 46 -17.85 10.04 9.57
C ILE A 46 -17.17 9.15 10.63
N SER A 47 -17.94 8.44 11.49
CA SER A 47 -17.38 7.57 12.54
C SER A 47 -16.58 6.38 11.97
N ASN A 48 -16.99 5.81 10.84
CA ASN A 48 -16.24 4.75 10.15
C ASN A 48 -14.97 5.32 9.50
N LEU A 49 -15.02 6.55 8.98
CA LEU A 49 -13.88 7.19 8.33
C LEU A 49 -12.76 7.52 9.34
N ILE A 50 -13.10 8.01 10.53
CA ILE A 50 -12.13 8.34 11.59
C ILE A 50 -11.49 7.07 12.21
N SER A 51 -12.27 6.02 12.41
CA SER A 51 -11.81 4.78 13.07
C SER A 51 -10.97 3.89 12.14
N GLU A 52 -11.31 3.81 10.86
CA GLU A 52 -10.69 2.84 9.95
C GLU A 52 -9.51 3.41 9.16
N ALA A 53 -9.46 4.73 8.92
CA ALA A 53 -8.50 5.36 8.00
C ALA A 53 -7.02 5.02 8.26
N PRO A 54 -6.48 5.07 9.49
CA PRO A 54 -5.07 4.77 9.70
C PRO A 54 -4.73 3.27 9.67
N SER A 55 -5.67 2.40 10.06
CA SER A 55 -5.52 0.95 9.88
C SER A 55 -5.52 0.60 8.40
N ILE A 56 -6.41 1.20 7.62
CA ILE A 56 -6.44 1.14 6.16
C ILE A 56 -5.10 1.62 5.58
N LEU A 57 -4.63 2.80 5.99
CA LEU A 57 -3.37 3.37 5.51
C LEU A 57 -2.19 2.43 5.78
N LYS A 58 -2.09 1.88 6.99
CA LYS A 58 -1.02 0.94 7.36
C LYS A 58 -1.05 -0.32 6.49
N ILE A 59 -2.23 -0.89 6.23
CA ILE A 59 -2.39 -2.06 5.37
C ILE A 59 -1.97 -1.72 3.94
N LEU A 60 -2.48 -0.62 3.38
CA LEU A 60 -2.18 -0.21 2.01
C LEU A 60 -0.68 0.01 1.79
N ILE A 61 -0.01 0.68 2.73
CA ILE A 61 1.44 0.93 2.61
C ILE A 61 2.22 -0.37 2.76
N SER A 62 1.85 -1.23 3.70
CA SER A 62 2.51 -2.52 3.88
C SER A 62 2.39 -3.39 2.63
N SER A 63 1.18 -3.50 2.06
CA SER A 63 0.95 -4.23 0.82
C SER A 63 1.69 -3.61 -0.38
N LEU A 64 1.71 -2.28 -0.48
CA LEU A 64 2.46 -1.58 -1.53
C LEU A 64 3.96 -1.83 -1.40
N ARG A 65 4.52 -1.82 -0.19
CA ARG A 65 5.93 -2.11 0.03
C ARG A 65 6.30 -3.53 -0.39
N GLU A 66 5.50 -4.53 0.00
CA GLU A 66 5.74 -5.92 -0.41
C GLU A 66 5.69 -6.08 -1.93
N ALA A 67 4.76 -5.39 -2.60
CA ALA A 67 4.69 -5.35 -4.06
C ALA A 67 5.93 -4.72 -4.70
N ILE A 68 6.44 -3.61 -4.15
CA ILE A 68 7.68 -3.00 -4.64
C ILE A 68 8.89 -3.90 -4.35
N PHE A 69 8.97 -4.51 -3.17
CA PHE A 69 10.03 -5.45 -2.84
C PHE A 69 10.04 -6.65 -3.79
N TYR A 70 8.86 -7.16 -4.16
CA TYR A 70 8.74 -8.20 -5.19
C TYR A 70 9.36 -7.76 -6.53
N LEU A 71 9.10 -6.52 -6.98
CA LEU A 71 9.72 -5.97 -8.19
C LEU A 71 11.23 -5.80 -8.06
N GLU A 72 11.72 -5.38 -6.89
CA GLU A 72 13.17 -5.25 -6.65
C GLU A 72 13.88 -6.61 -6.65
N GLU A 73 13.30 -7.61 -5.99
CA GLU A 73 13.85 -8.97 -5.95
C GLU A 73 13.86 -9.64 -7.32
N SER A 74 12.92 -9.27 -8.18
CA SER A 74 12.82 -9.77 -9.56
C SER A 74 14.09 -9.51 -10.38
N GLU A 75 14.84 -8.44 -10.09
CA GLU A 75 16.07 -8.09 -10.82
C GLU A 75 17.25 -9.01 -10.56
N LYS A 76 17.17 -9.85 -9.52
CA LYS A 76 18.18 -10.87 -9.23
C LYS A 76 18.14 -12.00 -10.24
N SER A 77 17.02 -12.20 -10.94
CA SER A 77 16.90 -13.18 -12.02
C SER A 77 17.22 -12.55 -13.37
N ILE A 78 18.23 -13.12 -14.04
CA ILE A 78 18.65 -12.70 -15.39
C ILE A 78 17.51 -12.84 -16.39
N GLN A 79 16.72 -13.91 -16.30
CA GLN A 79 15.61 -14.16 -17.22
C GLN A 79 14.50 -13.12 -17.08
N ILE A 80 14.11 -12.81 -15.84
CA ILE A 80 13.07 -11.82 -15.56
C ILE A 80 13.55 -10.44 -15.99
N LYS A 81 14.80 -10.08 -15.68
CA LYS A 81 15.39 -8.81 -16.11
C LYS A 81 15.39 -8.67 -17.64
N ALA A 82 15.88 -9.68 -18.37
CA ALA A 82 15.88 -9.67 -19.83
C ALA A 82 14.46 -9.54 -20.41
N TYR A 83 13.46 -10.17 -19.76
CA TYR A 83 12.06 -10.01 -20.16
C TYR A 83 11.57 -8.59 -19.94
N ILE A 84 11.83 -7.98 -18.77
CA ILE A 84 11.48 -6.59 -18.48
C ILE A 84 12.09 -5.64 -19.51
N ASP A 85 13.37 -5.82 -19.84
CA ASP A 85 14.09 -5.00 -20.83
C ASP A 85 13.52 -5.15 -22.26
N SER A 86 12.83 -6.27 -22.55
CA SER A 86 12.15 -6.52 -23.83
C SER A 86 10.74 -5.93 -23.92
N LEU A 87 10.17 -5.44 -22.81
CA LEU A 87 8.81 -4.90 -22.79
C LEU A 87 8.72 -3.59 -23.59
N PRO A 88 7.50 -3.21 -24.04
CA PRO A 88 7.24 -1.88 -24.57
C PRO A 88 7.73 -0.76 -23.64
N LYS A 89 8.32 0.30 -24.22
CA LYS A 89 8.93 1.42 -23.49
C LYS A 89 8.04 1.99 -22.37
N HIS A 90 6.74 2.10 -22.59
CA HIS A 90 5.80 2.61 -21.58
C HIS A 90 5.68 1.68 -20.36
N LEU A 91 5.78 0.36 -20.52
CA LEU A 91 5.77 -0.59 -19.40
C LEU A 91 7.08 -0.54 -18.63
N ILE A 92 8.20 -0.39 -19.33
CA ILE A 92 9.51 -0.16 -18.69
C ILE A 92 9.46 1.11 -17.83
N GLN A 93 8.87 2.19 -18.35
CA GLN A 93 8.70 3.43 -17.58
C GLN A 93 7.84 3.24 -16.33
N MET A 94 6.74 2.50 -16.42
CA MET A 94 5.90 2.17 -15.26
C MET A 94 6.64 1.30 -14.24
N TYR A 95 7.41 0.32 -14.70
CA TYR A 95 8.24 -0.51 -13.83
C TYR A 95 9.26 0.35 -13.06
N MET A 96 9.96 1.24 -13.77
CA MET A 96 10.96 2.13 -13.17
C MET A 96 10.35 3.12 -12.17
N SER A 97 9.17 3.68 -12.46
CA SER A 97 8.50 4.59 -11.50
C SER A 97 8.09 3.87 -10.22
N LEU A 98 7.53 2.67 -10.32
CA LEU A 98 7.15 1.84 -9.18
C LEU A 98 8.36 1.46 -8.32
N LYS A 99 9.46 1.03 -8.94
CA LYS A 99 10.68 0.64 -8.24
C LYS A 99 11.32 1.79 -7.45
N LEU A 100 11.22 3.02 -7.94
CA LEU A 100 11.84 4.19 -7.29
C LEU A 100 11.06 4.72 -6.08
N LEU A 101 9.80 4.28 -5.90
CA LEU A 101 8.85 4.81 -4.93
C LEU A 101 9.39 4.81 -3.47
N PHE A 102 10.16 3.79 -3.09
CA PHE A 102 10.72 3.64 -1.73
C PHE A 102 12.23 3.88 -1.63
N ARG A 103 12.94 4.19 -2.72
CA ARG A 103 14.40 4.33 -2.68
C ARG A 103 14.84 5.79 -2.70
N ASN A 104 14.49 6.52 -3.77
CA ASN A 104 15.23 7.73 -4.16
C ASN A 104 14.33 8.91 -4.62
N GLY A 105 13.03 8.90 -4.34
CA GLY A 105 12.11 9.99 -4.71
C GLY A 105 11.75 10.90 -3.53
N GLU A 106 11.13 12.06 -3.81
CA GLU A 106 10.59 12.99 -2.78
C GLU A 106 9.66 12.29 -1.79
N LYS A 107 8.98 11.23 -2.23
CA LYS A 107 8.05 10.43 -1.43
C LYS A 107 8.69 9.24 -0.73
N ALA A 108 9.97 8.94 -1.00
CA ALA A 108 10.64 7.75 -0.50
C ALA A 108 10.86 7.81 1.01
N ASP A 109 11.25 8.95 1.57
CA ASP A 109 11.51 9.06 3.01
C ASP A 109 10.23 8.91 3.83
N LEU A 110 9.15 9.48 3.32
CA LEU A 110 7.82 9.37 3.90
C LEU A 110 7.31 7.93 3.85
N LEU A 111 7.34 7.30 2.68
CA LEU A 111 6.93 5.91 2.51
C LEU A 111 7.85 4.94 3.28
N LYS A 112 9.14 5.24 3.44
CA LYS A 112 10.06 4.51 4.33
C LYS A 112 9.66 4.65 5.80
N LYS A 113 9.25 5.83 6.27
CA LYS A 113 8.73 6.04 7.64
C LYS A 113 7.52 5.14 7.91
N PHE A 114 6.58 5.06 6.97
CA PHE A 114 5.45 4.13 7.02
C PHE A 114 5.80 2.65 6.78
N SER A 115 7.04 2.35 6.36
CA SER A 115 7.53 0.99 6.20
C SER A 115 8.17 0.44 7.48
N ASN A 116 8.59 1.31 8.40
CA ASN A 116 9.16 0.89 9.70
C ASN A 116 8.10 0.35 10.66
N THR A 117 6.82 0.52 10.34
CA THR A 117 5.71 -0.35 10.80
C THR A 117 5.78 -1.75 10.18
N ARG A 118 6.98 -2.36 10.21
CA ARG A 118 7.40 -3.65 9.60
C ARG A 118 6.52 -4.85 9.96
N ASN A 119 5.67 -4.70 10.96
CA ASN A 119 4.82 -5.71 11.51
C ASN A 119 3.35 -5.27 11.36
N ILE A 120 2.62 -6.02 10.53
CA ILE A 120 1.14 -5.98 10.52
C ILE A 120 0.61 -6.38 11.91
N THR A 121 1.41 -7.10 12.72
CA THR A 121 1.11 -7.35 14.12
C THR A 121 1.03 -6.04 14.91
N TYR A 122 -0.16 -5.76 15.44
CA TYR A 122 -0.40 -4.65 16.34
C TYR A 122 0.36 -4.88 17.64
N HIS A 123 1.16 -3.89 18.04
CA HIS A 123 1.70 -3.79 19.38
C HIS A 123 0.93 -2.68 20.09
N TYR A 124 0.15 -3.04 21.11
CA TYR A 124 -0.54 -2.05 21.92
C TYR A 124 0.46 -1.31 22.81
N SER A 125 0.37 0.03 22.81
CA SER A 125 1.18 0.85 23.72
C SER A 125 0.85 0.46 25.17
N LYS A 126 1.89 0.16 25.95
CA LYS A 126 1.70 -0.15 27.37
C LYS A 126 1.32 1.13 28.11
N PRO A 127 0.49 1.06 29.18
CA PRO A 127 0.05 2.24 29.91
C PRO A 127 1.20 3.13 30.44
N GLN A 128 2.36 2.55 30.71
CA GLN A 128 3.53 3.27 31.25
C GLN A 128 4.41 3.92 30.17
N ARG A 129 4.03 3.85 28.89
CA ARG A 129 4.82 4.45 27.81
C ARG A 129 4.45 5.92 27.61
N ASN A 130 5.49 6.73 27.41
CA ASN A 130 5.34 8.17 27.14
C ASN A 130 4.47 8.45 25.90
N GLU A 131 4.48 7.57 24.90
CA GLU A 131 3.65 7.68 23.68
C GLU A 131 2.16 7.93 24.01
N LEU A 132 1.62 7.25 25.04
CA LEU A 132 0.22 7.41 25.44
C LEU A 132 -0.01 8.76 26.13
N SER A 133 0.90 9.17 27.01
CA SER A 133 0.85 10.46 27.71
C SER A 133 0.97 11.63 26.72
N GLU A 134 1.90 11.55 25.78
CA GLU A 134 2.10 12.56 24.73
C GLU A 134 0.86 12.71 23.84
N ALA A 135 0.24 11.58 23.46
CA ALA A 135 -1.00 11.61 22.68
C ALA A 135 -2.18 12.21 23.45
N LEU A 136 -2.32 11.88 24.74
CA LEU A 136 -3.37 12.46 25.59
C LEU A 136 -3.15 13.97 25.83
N GLU A 137 -1.90 14.40 25.97
CA GLU A 137 -1.56 15.83 26.11
C GLU A 137 -1.89 16.60 24.82
N ALA A 138 -1.54 16.06 23.65
CA ALA A 138 -1.86 16.66 22.35
C ALA A 138 -3.37 16.82 22.13
N LEU A 139 -4.16 15.86 22.61
CA LEU A 139 -5.62 15.83 22.45
C LEU A 139 -6.38 16.53 23.60
N SER A 140 -5.68 17.16 24.55
CA SER A 140 -6.26 17.66 25.81
C SER A 140 -7.40 18.67 25.65
N ASN A 141 -7.42 19.39 24.52
CA ASN A 141 -8.45 20.40 24.20
C ASN A 141 -9.45 19.93 23.13
N GLU A 142 -9.34 18.68 22.65
CA GLU A 142 -10.24 18.16 21.62
C GLU A 142 -11.58 17.68 22.21
N ILE A 143 -12.62 17.77 21.39
CA ILE A 143 -13.93 17.22 21.71
C ILE A 143 -13.88 15.70 21.49
N ILE A 144 -14.13 14.93 22.55
CA ILE A 144 -14.16 13.47 22.49
C ILE A 144 -15.54 12.96 22.04
N PHE A 145 -15.54 11.88 21.27
CA PHE A 145 -16.76 11.20 20.81
C PHE A 145 -16.87 9.80 21.42
N TYR A 146 -18.08 9.44 21.84
CA TYR A 146 -18.46 8.10 22.30
C TYR A 146 -19.77 7.70 21.63
N GLU A 147 -19.77 6.57 20.94
CA GLU A 147 -20.92 6.05 20.21
C GLU A 147 -21.44 4.81 20.93
N GLU A 148 -22.38 5.02 21.87
CA GLU A 148 -22.93 3.98 22.74
C GLU A 148 -23.66 2.88 21.96
N LYS A 149 -24.42 3.27 20.94
CA LYS A 149 -25.28 2.38 20.14
C LYS A 149 -24.50 1.21 19.54
N ASP A 150 -23.31 1.49 19.03
CA ASP A 150 -22.44 0.50 18.38
C ASP A 150 -21.24 0.11 19.28
N GLN A 151 -21.25 0.51 20.56
CA GLN A 151 -20.19 0.26 21.54
C GLN A 151 -18.80 0.71 21.08
N ARG A 152 -18.73 1.87 20.42
CA ARG A 152 -17.49 2.38 19.82
C ARG A 152 -16.90 3.50 20.66
N PHE A 153 -15.65 3.29 21.10
CA PHE A 153 -14.83 4.27 21.79
C PHE A 153 -14.07 5.13 20.78
N LEU A 154 -14.74 6.05 20.09
CA LEU A 154 -14.12 6.87 19.03
C LEU A 154 -12.95 7.70 19.58
N PHE A 155 -12.99 8.16 20.84
CA PHE A 155 -11.84 8.80 21.49
C PHE A 155 -10.57 7.91 21.52
N ALA A 156 -10.71 6.59 21.64
CA ALA A 156 -9.58 5.67 21.64
C ALA A 156 -8.94 5.58 20.25
N GLU A 157 -9.76 5.72 19.20
CA GLU A 157 -9.28 5.83 17.82
C GLU A 157 -8.48 7.12 17.63
N HIS A 158 -8.97 8.27 18.12
CA HIS A 158 -8.21 9.53 18.11
C HIS A 158 -6.84 9.37 18.78
N VAL A 159 -6.80 8.82 20.00
CA VAL A 159 -5.53 8.57 20.72
C VAL A 159 -4.60 7.67 19.90
N ARG A 160 -5.10 6.55 19.38
CA ARG A 160 -4.31 5.62 18.55
C ARG A 160 -3.75 6.33 17.31
N ASN A 161 -4.56 7.16 16.67
CA ASN A 161 -4.19 7.87 15.46
C ASN A 161 -3.09 8.90 15.74
N THR A 162 -3.20 9.64 16.85
CA THR A 162 -2.17 10.57 17.30
C THR A 162 -0.86 9.86 17.63
N ILE A 163 -0.90 8.71 18.32
CA ILE A 163 0.31 7.89 18.56
C ILE A 163 0.96 7.48 17.23
N LEU A 164 0.16 7.03 16.26
CA LEU A 164 0.66 6.64 14.95
C LEU A 164 1.33 7.83 14.25
N LEU A 165 0.70 9.00 14.22
CA LEU A 165 1.26 10.20 13.60
C LEU A 165 2.56 10.63 14.29
N ASN A 166 2.58 10.71 15.63
CA ASN A 166 3.78 11.05 16.41
C ASN A 166 4.93 10.05 16.21
N SER A 167 4.62 8.78 15.89
CA SER A 167 5.64 7.77 15.58
C SER A 167 6.23 7.90 14.17
N LEU A 168 5.49 8.52 13.26
CA LEU A 168 5.86 8.66 11.85
C LEU A 168 6.51 10.00 11.55
N PHE A 169 6.14 11.04 12.30
CA PHE A 169 6.53 12.43 12.08
C PHE A 169 7.13 13.03 13.35
N SER A 170 8.18 13.82 13.18
CA SER A 170 8.73 14.60 14.30
C SER A 170 7.75 15.70 14.73
N SER A 171 7.86 16.14 15.98
CA SER A 171 6.99 17.20 16.52
C SER A 171 7.05 18.51 15.72
N ASN A 172 8.17 18.78 15.03
CA ASN A 172 8.29 19.93 14.13
C ASN A 172 7.55 19.70 12.81
N GLU A 173 7.60 18.49 12.24
CA GLU A 173 6.83 18.13 11.03
C GLU A 173 5.32 18.18 11.29
N ILE A 174 4.89 17.82 12.50
CA ILE A 174 3.46 17.88 12.92
C ILE A 174 3.04 19.33 13.20
N LYS A 175 3.88 20.14 13.84
CA LYS A 175 3.59 21.58 14.09
C LYS A 175 3.62 22.42 12.81
N LEU A 176 4.34 21.98 11.78
CA LEU A 176 4.40 22.57 10.43
C LEU A 176 3.24 22.11 9.54
N GLU A 177 2.09 21.75 10.12
CA GLU A 177 0.88 21.21 9.47
C GLU A 177 0.31 22.03 8.30
N GLU A 178 0.94 23.14 7.91
CA GLU A 178 0.66 23.85 6.66
C GLU A 178 1.27 23.17 5.40
N GLU A 179 2.26 22.26 5.48
CA GLU A 179 2.99 21.76 4.28
C GLU A 179 3.29 20.23 4.18
N LEU A 180 2.72 19.35 5.02
CA LEU A 180 2.75 17.90 4.76
C LEU A 180 1.34 17.29 4.75
N PRO A 181 0.63 17.34 3.62
CA PRO A 181 -0.72 16.83 3.53
C PRO A 181 -0.71 15.31 3.51
N ILE A 182 -1.05 14.69 4.66
CA ILE A 182 -1.35 13.25 4.78
C ILE A 182 -2.30 12.77 3.67
N SER A 183 -3.21 13.65 3.24
CA SER A 183 -4.08 13.45 2.08
C SER A 183 -3.32 13.24 0.76
N GLU A 184 -2.27 14.00 0.46
CA GLU A 184 -1.44 13.79 -0.73
C GLU A 184 -0.65 12.47 -0.65
N ILE A 185 -0.29 12.03 0.55
CA ILE A 185 0.33 10.72 0.76
C ILE A 185 -0.65 9.62 0.41
N ILE A 186 -1.88 9.70 0.94
CA ILE A 186 -2.96 8.76 0.64
C ILE A 186 -3.24 8.74 -0.86
N ILE A 187 -3.35 9.92 -1.49
CA ILE A 187 -3.52 10.05 -2.95
C ILE A 187 -2.34 9.38 -3.66
N SER A 188 -1.11 9.63 -3.24
CA SER A 188 0.07 9.02 -3.85
C SER A 188 0.11 7.50 -3.71
N ILE A 189 -0.29 6.95 -2.56
CA ILE A 189 -0.38 5.50 -2.34
C ILE A 189 -1.43 4.91 -3.27
N LYS A 190 -2.60 5.56 -3.35
CA LYS A 190 -3.68 5.18 -4.25
C LYS A 190 -3.21 5.18 -5.70
N ASP A 191 -2.58 6.26 -6.16
CA ASP A 191 -2.04 6.38 -7.52
C ASP A 191 -0.97 5.33 -7.82
N SER A 192 -0.14 4.99 -6.83
CA SER A 192 0.87 3.93 -6.95
C SER A 192 0.24 2.55 -7.07
N ILE A 193 -0.82 2.28 -6.30
CA ILE A 193 -1.61 1.05 -6.40
C ILE A 193 -2.29 0.97 -7.78
N GLU A 194 -2.90 2.05 -8.27
CA GLU A 194 -3.48 2.09 -9.62
C GLU A 194 -2.42 1.87 -10.71
N THR A 195 -1.25 2.48 -10.55
CA THR A 195 -0.11 2.30 -11.47
C THR A 195 0.35 0.84 -11.47
N PHE A 196 0.44 0.19 -10.30
CA PHE A 196 0.77 -1.22 -10.20
C PHE A 196 -0.30 -2.11 -10.85
N LEU A 197 -1.58 -1.84 -10.59
CA LEU A 197 -2.70 -2.56 -11.19
C LEU A 197 -2.64 -2.50 -12.72
N ASP A 198 -2.42 -1.30 -13.27
CA ASP A 198 -2.31 -1.10 -14.71
C ASP A 198 -1.04 -1.76 -15.29
N PHE A 199 0.10 -1.64 -14.61
CA PHE A 199 1.34 -2.31 -15.00
C PHE A 199 1.16 -3.83 -15.07
N SER A 200 0.70 -4.45 -13.98
CA SER A 200 0.48 -5.90 -13.90
C SER A 200 -0.50 -6.40 -14.96
N ASN A 201 -1.60 -5.67 -15.18
CA ASN A 201 -2.58 -6.00 -16.22
C ASN A 201 -1.98 -5.93 -17.63
N LYS A 202 -1.25 -4.86 -17.95
CA LYS A 202 -0.65 -4.68 -19.28
C LYS A 202 0.48 -5.68 -19.54
N VAL A 203 1.32 -5.95 -18.55
CA VAL A 203 2.39 -6.96 -18.64
C VAL A 203 1.80 -8.35 -18.81
N SER A 204 0.79 -8.71 -18.01
CA SER A 204 0.09 -9.99 -18.16
C SER A 204 -0.56 -10.13 -19.54
N LYS A 205 -1.21 -9.09 -20.06
CA LYS A 205 -1.75 -9.10 -21.43
C LYS A 205 -0.66 -9.24 -22.48
N HIS A 206 0.46 -8.54 -22.31
CA HIS A 206 1.60 -8.64 -23.23
C HIS A 206 2.19 -10.05 -23.25
N TYR A 207 2.29 -10.70 -22.09
CA TYR A 207 2.73 -12.08 -21.98
C TYR A 207 1.72 -13.05 -22.61
N LEU A 208 0.44 -12.88 -22.31
CA LEU A 208 -0.63 -13.79 -22.73
C LEU A 208 -1.01 -13.67 -24.22
N LYS A 209 -0.66 -12.57 -24.90
CA LYS A 209 -1.03 -12.32 -26.30
C LYS A 209 -0.60 -13.46 -27.24
N ASP A 210 0.48 -14.15 -26.90
CA ASP A 210 1.05 -15.23 -27.72
C ASP A 210 0.34 -16.58 -27.48
N PHE A 211 -0.53 -16.63 -26.46
CA PHE A 211 -1.25 -17.84 -26.01
C PHE A 211 -2.78 -17.72 -26.18
N VAL A 212 -3.31 -16.50 -26.14
CA VAL A 212 -4.73 -16.21 -26.35
C VAL A 212 -4.96 -16.00 -27.86
N LYS A 213 -5.56 -16.98 -28.54
CA LYS A 213 -6.09 -16.82 -29.90
C LYS A 213 -7.52 -16.30 -29.91
#